data_AF-A0A6J8DYV6-F1
#
_entry.id   AF-A0A6J8DYV6-F1
#
_cell.length_a   1.000
_cell.length_b   1.000
_cell.length_c   1.000
_cell.angle_alpha   90.00
_cell.angle_beta   90.00
_cell.angle_gamma   90.00
#
_symmetry.space_group_name_H-M   'P 1'
#
loop_
_entity.id
_entity.type
_entity.pdbx_description
1 polymer ?
#
loop_
_entity_poly.entity_id
_entity_poly.type
_entity_poly.pdbx_seq_one_letter_code
_entity_poly.pdbx_strand_id
1 'polypeptide(L)'
;MQAFRLKFLRKYLDPNCQSIWKSALDYFITKIENMDLTQNIVFTYLNSKHLKHLPLYYQEMFNAYYRIKSKLKFEIEIQHVYDNPIFCNPNIKLNGKMLLFEKFIHSGLIQIKDICYEVIPGFLTCGSIVEIIQQKFPDEKPHEIKAAYDKILRCIPETWKILLKSINPLYTESIPKLRICLENDREVPFLGAVAKLFYKLLLSEMFETPTAEKHWAEKYPSINFTKLYSVTNQNGLPPDCHCLNYRMVHRAIFTLEKLFKFGQVDSNTCKACGLYTENL
;
A
#
# COMPACT_ATOMS: atom_id res chain seq x y z
N MET A 1 -8.68 1.63 -14.08
CA MET A 1 -9.72 1.22 -13.10
C MET A 1 -9.29 1.47 -11.64
N GLN A 2 -8.08 1.08 -11.22
CA GLN A 2 -7.60 1.23 -9.83
C GLN A 2 -7.63 2.66 -9.25
N ALA A 3 -7.32 3.68 -10.06
CA ALA A 3 -7.41 5.08 -9.61
C ALA A 3 -8.84 5.50 -9.17
N PHE A 4 -9.88 4.91 -9.78
CA PHE A 4 -11.26 5.12 -9.34
C PHE A 4 -11.56 4.42 -8.01
N ARG A 5 -10.93 3.27 -7.75
CA ARG A 5 -11.04 2.60 -6.45
C ARG A 5 -10.42 3.43 -5.33
N LEU A 6 -9.28 4.06 -5.59
CA LEU A 6 -8.67 5.01 -4.65
C LEU A 6 -9.54 6.25 -4.43
N LYS A 7 -10.19 6.77 -5.48
CA LYS A 7 -11.20 7.84 -5.34
C LYS A 7 -12.38 7.41 -4.45
N PHE A 8 -12.76 6.13 -4.50
CA PHE A 8 -13.82 5.57 -3.66
C PHE A 8 -13.36 5.43 -2.19
N LEU A 9 -12.15 4.93 -1.96
CA LEU A 9 -11.53 4.91 -0.63
C LEU A 9 -11.43 6.32 -0.04
N ARG A 10 -11.07 7.31 -0.86
CA ARG A 10 -11.08 8.72 -0.44
C ARG A 10 -12.45 9.18 0.02
N LYS A 11 -13.53 8.81 -0.69
CA LYS A 11 -14.90 9.12 -0.25
C LYS A 11 -15.26 8.40 1.03
N TYR A 12 -14.77 7.18 1.24
CA TYR A 12 -14.99 6.40 2.46
C TYR A 12 -14.43 7.14 3.69
N LEU A 13 -13.20 7.64 3.58
CA LEU A 13 -12.52 8.41 4.63
C LEU A 13 -13.03 9.86 4.81
N ASP A 14 -13.85 10.36 3.88
CA ASP A 14 -14.38 11.73 3.98
C ASP A 14 -15.57 11.78 4.95
N PRO A 15 -15.48 12.50 6.09
CA PRO A 15 -16.57 12.55 7.08
C PRO A 15 -17.85 13.19 6.52
N ASN A 16 -17.71 14.11 5.58
CA ASN A 16 -18.85 14.84 5.01
C ASN A 16 -19.63 13.99 4.01
N CYS A 17 -19.08 12.85 3.58
CA CYS A 17 -19.75 11.95 2.67
C CYS A 17 -20.60 10.94 3.46
N GLN A 18 -21.90 11.19 3.55
CA GLN A 18 -22.85 10.20 4.09
C GLN A 18 -23.44 9.39 2.94
N SER A 19 -23.27 8.07 2.97
CA SER A 19 -23.80 7.18 1.93
C SER A 19 -23.95 5.75 2.45
N ILE A 20 -25.03 5.08 2.06
CA ILE A 20 -25.38 3.71 2.48
C ILE A 20 -24.26 2.70 2.17
N TRP A 21 -23.55 2.90 1.06
CA TRP A 21 -22.46 1.99 0.68
C TRP A 21 -21.29 1.99 1.69
N LYS A 22 -21.12 3.06 2.51
CA LYS A 22 -20.10 3.09 3.56
C LYS A 22 -20.41 2.06 4.64
N SER A 23 -21.64 2.05 5.14
CA SER A 23 -22.10 1.06 6.11
C SER A 23 -21.99 -0.37 5.57
N ALA A 24 -22.24 -0.57 4.27
CA ALA A 24 -22.00 -1.85 3.63
C ALA A 24 -20.50 -2.23 3.63
N LEU A 25 -19.61 -1.27 3.34
CA LEU A 25 -18.16 -1.49 3.42
C LEU A 25 -17.70 -1.76 4.86
N ASP A 26 -18.20 -1.01 5.85
CA ASP A 26 -17.92 -1.25 7.28
C ASP A 26 -18.27 -2.68 7.67
N TYR A 27 -19.46 -3.15 7.27
CA TYR A 27 -19.90 -4.54 7.49
C TYR A 27 -18.95 -5.59 6.87
N PHE A 28 -18.32 -5.30 5.74
CA PHE A 28 -17.34 -6.20 5.17
C PHE A 28 -15.97 -6.09 5.85
N ILE A 29 -15.59 -4.90 6.31
CA ILE A 29 -14.33 -4.66 7.04
C ILE A 29 -14.34 -5.37 8.39
N THR A 30 -15.45 -5.34 9.13
CA THR A 30 -15.58 -6.03 10.43
C THR A 30 -15.36 -7.54 10.33
N LYS A 31 -15.61 -8.13 9.17
CA LYS A 31 -15.37 -9.56 8.90
C LYS A 31 -13.90 -9.90 8.63
N ILE A 32 -13.04 -8.90 8.40
CA ILE A 32 -11.62 -9.12 8.18
C ILE A 32 -11.00 -9.48 9.53
N GLU A 33 -10.64 -10.75 9.70
CA GLU A 33 -10.04 -11.29 10.94
C GLU A 33 -10.86 -11.00 12.21
N ASN A 34 -12.16 -10.71 12.09
CA ASN A 34 -13.03 -10.23 13.17
C ASN A 34 -12.53 -8.93 13.85
N MET A 35 -11.82 -8.08 13.11
CA MET A 35 -11.35 -6.78 13.59
C MET A 35 -12.31 -5.65 13.17
N ASP A 36 -13.00 -5.05 14.14
CA ASP A 36 -13.84 -3.87 13.89
C ASP A 36 -13.01 -2.58 13.84
N LEU A 37 -12.26 -2.40 12.75
CA LEU A 37 -11.36 -1.27 12.58
C LEU A 37 -11.96 -0.11 11.79
N THR A 38 -13.17 -0.26 11.23
CA THR A 38 -13.84 0.76 10.40
C THR A 38 -12.87 1.49 9.45
N GLN A 39 -12.63 2.79 9.63
CA GLN A 39 -11.72 3.60 8.82
C GLN A 39 -10.24 3.39 9.19
N ASN A 40 -9.94 2.98 10.42
CA ASN A 40 -8.59 2.69 10.90
C ASN A 40 -7.96 1.45 10.24
N ILE A 41 -8.74 0.69 9.46
CA ILE A 41 -8.24 -0.38 8.59
C ILE A 41 -7.12 0.10 7.65
N VAL A 42 -7.07 1.39 7.29
CA VAL A 42 -6.02 1.97 6.44
C VAL A 42 -4.62 1.84 7.04
N PHE A 43 -4.50 1.82 8.36
CA PHE A 43 -3.22 1.62 9.03
C PHE A 43 -2.70 0.18 8.86
N THR A 44 -3.58 -0.80 8.63
CA THR A 44 -3.20 -2.20 8.45
C THR A 44 -2.57 -2.50 7.09
N TYR A 45 -1.80 -3.58 7.00
CA TYR A 45 -1.32 -4.15 5.75
C TYR A 45 -1.88 -5.57 5.62
N LEU A 46 -2.89 -5.76 4.77
CA LEU A 46 -3.59 -7.03 4.60
C LEU A 46 -3.05 -7.77 3.37
N ASN A 47 -2.99 -9.11 3.47
CA ASN A 47 -2.62 -9.97 2.34
C ASN A 47 -3.86 -10.51 1.63
N SER A 48 -3.66 -11.26 0.54
CA SER A 48 -4.74 -11.84 -0.25
C SER A 48 -5.65 -12.80 0.54
N LYS A 49 -5.15 -13.46 1.59
CA LYS A 49 -5.96 -14.35 2.44
C LYS A 49 -6.96 -13.55 3.24
N HIS A 50 -6.53 -12.45 3.87
CA HIS A 50 -7.41 -11.59 4.66
C HIS A 50 -8.52 -10.96 3.79
N LEU A 51 -8.19 -10.60 2.54
CA LEU A 51 -9.14 -9.95 1.62
C LEU A 51 -10.09 -10.91 0.90
N LYS A 52 -9.88 -12.23 0.98
CA LYS A 52 -10.61 -13.24 0.20
C LYS A 52 -12.14 -13.16 0.37
N HIS A 53 -12.59 -12.79 1.57
CA HIS A 53 -14.01 -12.73 1.93
C HIS A 53 -14.70 -11.44 1.49
N LEU A 54 -13.95 -10.45 1.03
CA LEU A 54 -14.50 -9.21 0.53
C LEU A 54 -15.03 -9.40 -0.90
N PRO A 55 -16.12 -8.71 -1.28
CA PRO A 55 -16.46 -8.53 -2.69
C PRO A 55 -15.28 -8.05 -3.52
N LEU A 56 -15.14 -8.55 -4.76
CA LEU A 56 -14.02 -8.26 -5.67
C LEU A 56 -13.74 -6.75 -5.77
N TYR A 57 -14.80 -5.94 -5.81
CA TYR A 57 -14.70 -4.48 -5.84
C TYR A 57 -13.86 -3.91 -4.68
N TYR A 58 -14.07 -4.38 -3.45
CA TYR A 58 -13.33 -3.91 -2.27
C TYR A 58 -11.93 -4.52 -2.20
N GLN A 59 -11.75 -5.75 -2.69
CA GLN A 59 -10.40 -6.31 -2.85
C GLN A 59 -9.54 -5.44 -3.78
N GLU A 60 -10.07 -5.05 -4.95
CA GLU A 60 -9.39 -4.14 -5.87
C GLU A 60 -9.08 -2.78 -5.24
N MET A 61 -9.96 -2.30 -4.37
CA MET A 61 -9.77 -1.05 -3.64
C MET A 61 -8.61 -1.12 -2.65
N PHE A 62 -8.58 -2.14 -1.78
CA PHE A 62 -7.48 -2.34 -0.85
C PHE A 62 -6.17 -2.64 -1.57
N ASN A 63 -6.19 -3.46 -2.63
CA ASN A 63 -5.01 -3.73 -3.45
C ASN A 63 -4.45 -2.45 -4.09
N ALA A 64 -5.31 -1.57 -4.62
CA ALA A 64 -4.87 -0.28 -5.16
C ALA A 64 -4.28 0.63 -4.07
N TYR A 65 -4.85 0.61 -2.86
CA TYR A 65 -4.35 1.35 -1.71
C TYR A 65 -2.96 0.85 -1.27
N TYR A 66 -2.78 -0.46 -1.13
CA TYR A 66 -1.50 -1.03 -0.71
C TYR A 66 -0.38 -0.78 -1.71
N ARG A 67 -0.68 -0.70 -3.01
CA ARG A 67 0.30 -0.34 -4.06
C ARG A 67 0.91 1.05 -3.84
N ILE A 68 0.10 2.02 -3.39
CA ILE A 68 0.59 3.39 -3.18
C ILE A 68 1.02 3.65 -1.74
N LYS A 69 0.95 2.66 -0.85
CA LYS A 69 1.16 2.85 0.60
C LYS A 69 2.56 3.33 0.95
N SER A 70 3.57 2.99 0.14
CA SER A 70 4.95 3.49 0.25
C SER A 70 5.06 5.01 0.07
N LYS A 71 4.11 5.62 -0.65
CA LYS A 71 4.04 7.07 -0.92
C LYS A 71 3.12 7.80 0.06
N LEU A 72 2.56 7.11 1.05
CA LEU A 72 1.68 7.70 2.05
C LEU A 72 2.46 7.98 3.34
N LYS A 73 2.21 9.14 3.92
CA LYS A 73 2.60 9.47 5.29
C LYS A 73 1.36 9.65 6.15
N PHE A 74 1.45 9.18 7.38
CA PHE A 74 0.44 9.38 8.40
C PHE A 74 0.95 10.44 9.37
N GLU A 75 0.11 11.43 9.67
CA GLU A 75 0.43 12.37 10.75
C GLU A 75 0.29 11.66 12.08
N ILE A 76 1.37 11.63 12.87
CA ILE A 76 1.38 10.97 14.18
C ILE A 76 1.07 12.04 15.24
N GLU A 77 -0.21 12.23 15.52
CA GLU A 77 -0.69 12.92 16.73
C GLU A 77 -1.05 11.85 17.78
N ILE A 78 -1.05 12.21 19.07
CA ILE A 78 -1.35 11.27 20.17
C ILE A 78 -2.67 10.52 19.94
N GLN A 79 -3.72 11.22 19.51
CA GLN A 79 -5.02 10.62 19.22
C GLN A 79 -4.94 9.57 18.12
N HIS A 80 -4.15 9.82 17.07
CA HIS A 80 -3.94 8.82 16.02
C HIS A 80 -3.21 7.59 16.54
N VAL A 81 -2.32 7.71 17.53
CA VAL A 81 -1.65 6.55 18.14
C VAL A 81 -2.66 5.64 18.84
N TYR A 82 -3.63 6.19 19.56
CA TYR A 82 -4.68 5.42 20.23
C TYR A 82 -5.54 4.60 19.26
N ASP A 83 -5.89 5.19 18.12
CA ASP A 83 -6.72 4.55 17.10
C ASP A 83 -5.94 3.61 16.17
N ASN A 84 -4.61 3.49 16.34
CA ASN A 84 -3.84 2.55 15.53
C ASN A 84 -4.19 1.09 15.90
N PRO A 85 -4.39 0.22 14.90
CA PRO A 85 -4.57 -1.20 15.13
C PRO A 85 -3.29 -1.82 15.69
N ILE A 86 -3.44 -2.78 16.60
CA ILE A 86 -2.34 -3.60 17.12
C ILE A 86 -1.92 -4.64 16.07
N PHE A 87 -2.90 -5.30 15.47
CA PHE A 87 -2.68 -6.42 14.56
C PHE A 87 -2.65 -5.97 13.10
N CYS A 88 -1.95 -6.74 12.28
CA CYS A 88 -1.70 -6.40 10.87
C CYS A 88 -1.11 -4.98 10.66
N ASN A 89 -0.50 -4.37 11.66
CA ASN A 89 0.07 -3.03 11.57
C ASN A 89 1.55 -3.10 11.14
N PRO A 90 1.98 -2.43 10.06
CA PRO A 90 3.37 -2.45 9.62
C PRO A 90 4.35 -1.82 10.61
N ASN A 91 3.89 -1.02 11.57
CA ASN A 91 4.69 -0.40 12.63
C ASN A 91 4.83 -1.29 13.87
N ILE A 92 3.99 -2.32 14.02
CA ILE A 92 4.01 -3.26 15.15
C ILE A 92 4.33 -4.66 14.62
N LYS A 93 5.61 -5.03 14.69
CA LYS A 93 6.12 -6.28 14.13
C LYS A 93 6.94 -7.07 15.14
N LEU A 94 6.81 -8.38 15.09
CA LEU A 94 7.67 -9.34 15.78
C LEU A 94 8.52 -10.07 14.75
N ASN A 95 9.85 -9.92 14.82
CA ASN A 95 10.79 -10.54 13.89
C ASN A 95 10.43 -10.29 12.40
N GLY A 96 10.02 -9.06 12.07
CA GLY A 96 9.61 -8.66 10.73
C GLY A 96 8.19 -9.11 10.31
N LYS A 97 7.52 -9.95 11.09
CA LYS A 97 6.14 -10.40 10.85
C LYS A 97 5.14 -9.55 11.64
N MET A 98 4.00 -9.25 11.04
CA MET A 98 2.91 -8.56 11.73
C MET A 98 2.28 -9.49 12.76
N LEU A 99 1.86 -8.91 13.89
CA LEU A 99 1.16 -9.67 14.93
C LEU A 99 -0.25 -10.05 14.47
N LEU A 100 -0.68 -11.23 14.93
CA LEU A 100 -2.06 -11.71 14.81
C LEU A 100 -2.32 -12.67 15.97
N PHE A 101 -3.01 -12.20 17.02
CA PHE A 101 -3.38 -13.03 18.17
C PHE A 101 -4.91 -13.11 18.27
N GLU A 102 -5.47 -14.23 17.80
CA GLU A 102 -6.92 -14.40 17.67
C GLU A 102 -7.67 -14.16 18.98
N LYS A 103 -7.17 -14.66 20.11
CA LYS A 103 -7.85 -14.52 21.41
C LYS A 103 -7.95 -13.05 21.85
N PHE A 104 -6.93 -12.24 21.55
CA PHE A 104 -6.97 -10.79 21.81
C PHE A 104 -7.98 -10.10 20.90
N ILE A 105 -7.95 -10.43 19.60
CA ILE A 105 -8.88 -9.86 18.61
C ILE A 105 -10.33 -10.17 18.99
N HIS A 106 -10.64 -11.44 19.28
CA HIS A 106 -11.97 -11.84 19.67
C HIS A 106 -12.40 -11.23 21.00
N SER A 107 -11.47 -10.89 21.90
CA SER A 107 -11.79 -10.19 23.16
C SER A 107 -11.94 -8.68 22.98
N GLY A 108 -11.87 -8.17 21.75
CA GLY A 108 -12.03 -6.74 21.44
C GLY A 108 -10.76 -5.91 21.66
N LEU A 109 -9.62 -6.54 21.90
CA LEU A 109 -8.34 -5.85 22.14
C LEU A 109 -7.60 -5.61 20.81
N ILE A 110 -8.12 -4.75 19.94
CA ILE A 110 -7.71 -4.64 18.53
C ILE A 110 -6.90 -3.37 18.22
N GLN A 111 -7.07 -2.31 19.00
CA GLN A 111 -6.42 -1.00 18.87
C GLN A 111 -5.60 -0.68 20.12
N ILE A 112 -4.67 0.29 20.01
CA ILE A 112 -3.83 0.71 21.13
C ILE A 112 -4.67 1.21 22.31
N LYS A 113 -5.78 1.91 22.06
CA LYS A 113 -6.69 2.36 23.12
C LYS A 113 -7.27 1.23 23.97
N ASP A 114 -7.48 0.05 23.37
CA ASP A 114 -8.11 -1.09 24.07
C ASP A 114 -7.17 -1.71 25.12
N ILE A 115 -5.87 -1.40 25.06
CA ILE A 115 -4.85 -1.83 26.02
C ILE A 115 -4.32 -0.68 26.88
N CYS A 116 -4.95 0.49 26.81
CA CYS A 116 -4.58 1.67 27.59
C CYS A 116 -5.67 2.03 28.59
N TYR A 117 -5.28 2.75 29.64
CA TYR A 117 -6.27 3.39 30.51
C TYR A 117 -6.88 4.61 29.81
N GLU A 118 -8.18 4.82 30.01
CA GLU A 118 -8.89 5.97 29.43
C GLU A 118 -8.54 7.29 30.13
N VAL A 119 -8.34 7.26 31.45
CA VAL A 119 -8.21 8.45 32.30
C VAL A 119 -6.76 8.75 32.68
N ILE A 120 -5.94 7.72 32.85
CA ILE A 120 -4.54 7.86 33.27
C ILE A 120 -3.58 7.47 32.14
N PRO A 121 -2.41 8.10 32.01
CA PRO A 121 -1.43 7.68 31.02
C PRO A 121 -0.89 6.28 31.31
N GLY A 122 -0.82 5.43 30.29
CA GLY A 122 -0.18 4.12 30.35
C GLY A 122 -1.04 2.94 29.86
N PHE A 123 -0.41 1.76 29.89
CA PHE A 123 -1.03 0.51 29.46
C PHE A 123 -1.72 -0.19 30.63
N LEU A 124 -2.76 -0.97 30.33
CA LEU A 124 -3.41 -1.86 31.28
C LEU A 124 -2.41 -2.87 31.85
N THR A 125 -2.63 -3.25 33.11
CA THR A 125 -1.83 -4.30 33.74
C THR A 125 -2.10 -5.66 33.09
N CYS A 126 -1.12 -6.57 33.16
CA CYS A 126 -1.29 -7.93 32.67
C CYS A 126 -2.47 -8.67 33.34
N GLY A 127 -2.78 -8.34 34.60
CA GLY A 127 -3.95 -8.90 35.30
C GLY A 127 -5.25 -8.51 34.60
N SER A 128 -5.42 -7.24 34.27
CA SER A 128 -6.60 -6.72 33.57
C SER A 128 -6.80 -7.41 32.20
N ILE A 129 -5.72 -7.58 31.44
CA ILE A 129 -5.76 -8.27 30.13
C ILE A 129 -6.12 -9.75 30.27
N VAL A 130 -5.60 -10.42 31.31
CA VAL A 130 -5.96 -11.81 31.61
C VAL A 130 -7.45 -11.92 31.92
N GLU A 131 -7.99 -11.04 32.76
CA GLU A 131 -9.42 -11.02 33.11
C GLU A 131 -10.29 -10.81 31.87
N ILE A 132 -9.97 -9.83 31.01
CA ILE A 132 -10.71 -9.55 29.77
C ILE A 132 -10.74 -10.77 28.85
N ILE A 133 -9.59 -11.43 28.65
CA ILE A 133 -9.51 -12.60 27.76
C ILE A 133 -10.22 -13.81 28.39
N GLN A 134 -10.06 -14.05 29.69
CA GLN A 134 -10.68 -15.19 30.37
C GLN A 134 -12.21 -15.07 30.50
N GLN A 135 -12.76 -13.85 30.51
CA GLN A 135 -14.21 -13.66 30.41
C GLN A 135 -14.79 -14.30 29.14
N LYS A 136 -14.03 -14.27 28.03
CA LYS A 136 -14.44 -14.87 26.76
C LYS A 136 -13.89 -16.29 26.54
N PHE A 137 -12.73 -16.59 27.12
CA PHE A 137 -12.01 -17.85 27.00
C PHE A 137 -11.57 -18.38 28.38
N PRO A 138 -12.48 -18.95 29.18
CA PRO A 138 -12.22 -19.32 30.58
C PRO A 138 -11.07 -20.32 30.77
N ASP A 139 -10.89 -21.23 29.81
CA ASP A 139 -9.87 -22.28 29.85
C ASP A 139 -8.46 -21.77 29.51
N GLU A 140 -8.33 -20.50 29.12
CA GLU A 140 -7.04 -19.95 28.70
C GLU A 140 -6.10 -19.73 29.88
N LYS A 141 -4.86 -20.21 29.74
CA LYS A 141 -3.89 -20.13 30.83
C LYS A 141 -3.35 -18.71 30.99
N PRO A 142 -3.37 -18.14 32.21
CA PRO A 142 -2.88 -16.79 32.47
C PRO A 142 -1.44 -16.51 31.99
N HIS A 143 -0.54 -17.49 32.10
CA HIS A 143 0.85 -17.30 31.71
C HIS A 143 1.03 -17.18 30.20
N GLU A 144 0.21 -17.86 29.39
CA GLU A 144 0.24 -17.79 27.92
C GLU A 144 -0.26 -16.41 27.47
N ILE A 145 -1.34 -15.91 28.10
CA ILE A 145 -1.87 -14.56 27.88
C ILE A 145 -0.82 -13.49 28.23
N LYS A 146 -0.20 -13.59 29.42
CA LYS A 146 0.84 -12.66 29.87
C LYS A 146 2.01 -12.62 28.90
N ALA A 147 2.50 -13.78 28.48
CA ALA A 147 3.60 -13.86 27.51
C ALA A 147 3.22 -13.28 26.13
N ALA A 148 1.97 -13.43 25.68
CA ALA A 148 1.48 -12.81 24.46
C ALA A 148 1.37 -11.29 24.60
N TYR A 149 0.84 -10.79 25.72
CA TYR A 149 0.73 -9.36 25.99
C TYR A 149 2.10 -8.68 26.09
N ASP A 150 3.06 -9.29 26.77
CA ASP A 150 4.44 -8.80 26.83
C ASP A 150 5.07 -8.69 25.43
N LYS A 151 4.77 -9.64 24.53
CA LYS A 151 5.21 -9.55 23.13
C LYS A 151 4.57 -8.36 22.42
N ILE A 152 3.27 -8.12 22.61
CA ILE A 152 2.60 -6.94 22.05
C ILE A 152 3.30 -5.67 22.51
N LEU A 153 3.47 -5.49 23.82
CA LEU A 153 4.07 -4.29 24.41
C LEU A 153 5.51 -4.05 23.92
N ARG A 154 6.30 -5.11 23.72
CA ARG A 154 7.65 -5.01 23.16
C ARG A 154 7.67 -4.58 21.70
N CYS A 155 6.66 -4.93 20.92
CA CYS A 155 6.54 -4.58 19.51
C CYS A 155 6.00 -3.17 19.26
N ILE A 156 5.40 -2.51 20.26
CA ILE A 156 4.93 -1.12 20.13
C ILE A 156 6.15 -0.18 20.03
N PRO A 157 6.20 0.73 19.04
CA PRO A 157 7.29 1.70 18.90
C PRO A 157 7.50 2.54 20.17
N GLU A 158 8.75 2.77 20.55
CA GLU A 158 9.05 3.53 21.77
C GLU A 158 8.58 4.98 21.68
N THR A 159 8.61 5.57 20.48
CA THR A 159 8.04 6.89 20.21
C THR A 159 6.55 6.96 20.58
N TRP A 160 5.80 5.88 20.33
CA TRP A 160 4.38 5.80 20.70
C TRP A 160 4.21 5.67 22.21
N LYS A 161 5.04 4.85 22.87
CA LYS A 161 5.00 4.72 24.34
C LYS A 161 5.31 6.03 25.06
N ILE A 162 6.24 6.84 24.52
CA ILE A 162 6.54 8.17 25.04
C ILE A 162 5.33 9.09 24.89
N LEU A 163 4.70 9.09 23.71
CA LEU A 163 3.49 9.89 23.44
C LEU A 163 2.33 9.50 24.37
N LEU A 164 2.10 8.20 24.60
CA LEU A 164 1.04 7.69 25.48
C LEU A 164 1.27 7.99 26.97
N LYS A 165 2.49 8.35 27.37
CA LYS A 165 2.83 8.77 28.75
C LYS A 165 2.59 10.27 28.98
N SER A 166 2.35 11.05 27.93
CA SER A 166 2.12 12.49 28.05
C SER A 166 0.71 12.82 28.56
N ILE A 167 0.59 13.88 29.36
CA ILE A 167 -0.64 14.25 30.06
C ILE A 167 -1.54 15.05 29.12
N ASN A 168 -2.49 14.38 28.45
CA ASN A 168 -3.82 14.89 28.06
C ASN A 168 -4.53 13.87 27.14
N PRO A 169 -5.26 12.87 27.69
CA PRO A 169 -6.18 12.07 26.91
C PRO A 169 -7.48 12.86 26.71
N LEU A 170 -7.45 13.97 25.96
CA LEU A 170 -8.68 14.46 25.34
C LEU A 170 -8.91 13.56 24.12
N TYR A 171 -9.60 12.44 24.36
CA TYR A 171 -10.03 11.53 23.32
C TYR A 171 -11.06 12.23 22.45
N THR A 172 -10.70 12.53 21.22
CA THR A 172 -11.65 12.85 20.17
C THR A 172 -11.43 11.86 19.05
N GLU A 173 -12.50 11.21 18.59
CA GLU A 173 -12.46 10.39 17.39
C GLU A 173 -11.84 11.23 16.26
N SER A 174 -10.63 10.86 15.84
CA SER A 174 -9.92 11.59 14.80
C SER A 174 -9.82 10.70 13.58
N ILE A 175 -10.24 11.25 12.46
CA ILE A 175 -10.14 10.59 11.17
C ILE A 175 -8.65 10.48 10.81
N PRO A 176 -8.18 9.33 10.30
CA PRO A 176 -6.81 9.18 9.86
C PRO A 176 -6.38 10.33 8.93
N LYS A 177 -5.47 11.19 9.39
CA LYS A 177 -4.89 12.25 8.56
C LYS A 177 -3.79 11.67 7.67
N LEU A 178 -4.19 11.25 6.47
CA LEU A 178 -3.29 10.74 5.44
C LEU A 178 -2.80 11.86 4.53
N ARG A 179 -1.49 11.91 4.30
CA ARG A 179 -0.86 12.75 3.27
C ARG A 179 -0.16 11.87 2.23
N ILE A 180 -0.14 12.34 1.00
CA ILE A 180 0.55 11.72 -0.13
C ILE A 180 1.84 12.50 -0.37
N CYS A 181 2.97 11.82 -0.39
CA CYS A 181 4.27 12.37 -0.73
C CYS A 181 4.52 12.29 -2.23
N LEU A 182 4.83 13.43 -2.84
CA LEU A 182 5.21 13.54 -4.24
C LEU A 182 6.73 13.65 -4.36
N GLU A 183 7.26 13.41 -5.56
CA GLU A 183 8.71 13.36 -5.86
C GLU A 183 9.49 14.66 -5.52
N ASN A 184 8.78 15.78 -5.34
CA ASN A 184 9.37 17.09 -5.01
C ASN A 184 9.20 17.46 -3.53
N ASP A 185 9.12 16.48 -2.63
CA ASP A 185 8.81 16.65 -1.19
C ASP A 185 7.53 17.43 -0.90
N ARG A 186 6.66 17.58 -1.89
CA ARG A 186 5.34 18.20 -1.71
C ARG A 186 4.39 17.17 -1.14
N GLU A 187 3.66 17.58 -0.12
CA GLU A 187 2.66 16.74 0.53
C GLU A 187 1.26 17.27 0.22
N VAL A 188 0.39 16.37 -0.23
CA VAL A 188 -1.01 16.71 -0.48
C VAL A 188 -1.92 15.87 0.41
N PRO A 189 -2.97 16.44 1.02
CA PRO A 189 -3.94 15.67 1.78
C PRO A 189 -4.60 14.59 0.91
N PHE A 190 -4.72 13.36 1.42
CA PHE A 190 -5.35 12.26 0.68
C PHE A 190 -6.79 12.59 0.30
N LEU A 191 -7.53 13.26 1.18
CA LEU A 191 -8.91 13.73 0.93
C LEU A 191 -8.98 14.76 -0.22
N GLY A 192 -7.94 15.55 -0.42
CA GLY A 192 -7.82 16.51 -1.53
C GLY A 192 -7.38 15.88 -2.86
N ALA A 193 -6.94 14.63 -2.86
CA ALA A 193 -6.38 13.98 -4.05
C ALA A 193 -7.45 13.68 -5.11
N VAL A 194 -7.19 14.09 -6.36
CA VAL A 194 -8.05 13.78 -7.50
C VAL A 194 -7.64 12.48 -8.21
N ALA A 195 -8.56 11.88 -8.97
CA ALA A 195 -8.28 10.62 -9.69
C ALA A 195 -7.04 10.69 -10.61
N LYS A 196 -6.78 11.86 -11.21
CA LYS A 196 -5.57 12.10 -12.02
C LYS A 196 -4.28 11.91 -11.22
N LEU A 197 -4.28 12.32 -9.94
CA LEU A 197 -3.12 12.13 -9.06
C LEU A 197 -2.94 10.66 -8.71
N PHE A 198 -4.02 9.97 -8.31
CA PHE A 198 -3.96 8.53 -8.03
C PHE A 198 -3.49 7.71 -9.23
N TYR A 199 -3.92 8.09 -10.43
CA TYR A 199 -3.44 7.47 -11.66
C TYR A 199 -1.92 7.63 -11.84
N LYS A 200 -1.40 8.85 -11.64
CA LYS A 200 0.06 9.10 -11.70
C LYS A 200 0.84 8.28 -10.68
N LEU A 201 0.36 8.20 -9.43
CA LEU A 201 1.01 7.40 -8.38
C LEU A 201 1.02 5.91 -8.71
N LEU A 202 -0.08 5.38 -9.23
CA LEU A 202 -0.14 3.98 -9.64
C LEU A 202 0.77 3.70 -10.84
N LEU A 203 0.89 4.65 -11.77
CA LEU A 203 1.83 4.53 -12.89
C LEU A 203 3.28 4.55 -12.42
N SER A 204 3.66 5.40 -11.46
CA SER A 204 5.04 5.44 -10.96
C SER A 204 5.46 4.13 -10.27
N GLU A 205 4.51 3.41 -9.66
CA GLU A 205 4.79 2.09 -9.06
C GLU A 205 4.82 0.95 -10.09
N MET A 206 4.19 1.14 -11.25
CA MET A 206 4.18 0.13 -12.33
C MET A 206 5.30 0.35 -13.35
N PHE A 207 5.79 1.59 -13.48
CA PHE A 207 6.79 1.93 -14.47
C PHE A 207 8.19 1.73 -13.88
N GLU A 208 8.83 0.64 -14.30
CA GLU A 208 10.26 0.47 -14.11
C GLU A 208 11.01 1.22 -15.21
N THR A 209 11.87 2.15 -14.81
CA THR A 209 12.77 2.83 -15.74
C THR A 209 13.57 1.78 -16.52
N PRO A 210 13.50 1.76 -17.87
CA PRO A 210 14.28 0.83 -18.67
C PRO A 210 15.76 0.87 -18.30
N THR A 211 16.36 -0.29 -18.04
CA THR A 211 17.79 -0.40 -17.65
C THR A 211 18.73 0.28 -18.65
N ALA A 212 18.34 0.29 -19.93
CA ALA A 212 19.05 0.95 -21.01
C ALA A 212 19.16 2.47 -20.81
N GLU A 213 18.22 3.13 -20.13
CA GLU A 213 18.31 4.57 -19.86
C GLU A 213 19.58 4.91 -19.08
N LYS A 214 19.98 4.08 -18.10
CA LYS A 214 21.22 4.30 -17.35
C LYS A 214 22.45 4.24 -18.26
N HIS A 215 22.55 3.19 -19.08
CA HIS A 215 23.66 3.02 -20.02
C HIS A 215 23.75 4.19 -21.01
N TRP A 216 22.62 4.61 -21.57
CA TRP A 216 22.60 5.70 -22.54
C TRP A 216 22.75 7.08 -21.89
N ALA A 217 22.32 7.27 -20.64
CA ALA A 217 22.54 8.50 -19.88
C ALA A 217 24.02 8.70 -19.55
N GLU A 218 24.74 7.62 -19.20
CA GLU A 218 26.19 7.64 -19.00
C GLU A 218 26.93 8.02 -20.29
N LYS A 219 26.48 7.47 -21.42
CA LYS A 219 27.11 7.70 -22.74
C LYS A 219 26.73 9.05 -23.36
N TYR A 220 25.53 9.55 -23.10
CA TYR A 220 24.98 10.78 -23.64
C TYR A 220 24.22 11.58 -22.56
N PRO A 221 24.94 12.38 -21.75
CA PRO A 221 24.36 13.08 -20.59
C PRO A 221 23.30 14.14 -20.95
N SER A 222 23.27 14.59 -22.20
CA SER A 222 22.33 15.61 -22.70
C SER A 222 20.99 15.05 -23.18
N ILE A 223 20.80 13.72 -23.19
CA ILE A 223 19.55 13.12 -23.65
C ILE A 223 18.43 13.35 -22.62
N ASN A 224 17.36 14.01 -23.06
CA ASN A 224 16.10 14.07 -22.32
C ASN A 224 15.23 12.87 -22.68
N PHE A 225 15.31 11.81 -21.87
CA PHE A 225 14.57 10.57 -22.08
C PHE A 225 13.05 10.78 -22.08
N THR A 226 12.53 11.68 -21.25
CA THR A 226 11.11 12.04 -21.25
C THR A 226 10.66 12.57 -22.61
N LYS A 227 11.49 13.40 -23.25
CA LYS A 227 11.22 13.90 -24.60
C LYS A 227 11.40 12.79 -25.63
N LEU A 228 12.42 11.95 -25.50
CA LEU A 228 12.66 10.81 -26.40
C LEU A 228 11.45 9.88 -26.46
N TYR A 229 10.93 9.44 -25.31
CA TYR A 229 9.75 8.58 -25.25
C TYR A 229 8.44 9.30 -25.58
N SER A 230 8.41 10.63 -25.55
CA SER A 230 7.25 11.39 -26.04
C SER A 230 7.15 11.37 -27.57
N VAL A 231 8.28 11.24 -28.28
CA VAL A 231 8.32 11.17 -29.75
C VAL A 231 7.71 9.85 -30.24
N THR A 232 7.88 8.76 -29.50
CA THR A 232 7.36 7.45 -29.91
C THR A 232 5.82 7.34 -29.88
N ASN A 233 5.14 8.28 -29.21
CA ASN A 233 3.69 8.32 -29.05
C ASN A 233 3.02 9.52 -29.75
N GLN A 234 3.68 10.14 -30.74
CA GLN A 234 3.09 11.26 -31.49
C GLN A 234 1.99 10.78 -32.45
N ASN A 235 0.90 11.55 -32.54
CA ASN A 235 -0.15 11.33 -33.54
C ASN A 235 0.34 11.79 -34.93
N GLY A 236 0.02 11.03 -35.97
CA GLY A 236 0.40 11.34 -37.35
C GLY A 236 1.74 10.76 -37.79
N LEU A 237 2.29 9.79 -37.05
CA LEU A 237 3.46 9.05 -37.49
C LEU A 237 3.11 8.13 -38.68
N PRO A 238 4.02 7.97 -39.66
CA PRO A 238 3.88 6.96 -40.69
C PRO A 238 3.69 5.55 -40.08
N PRO A 239 2.96 4.64 -40.75
CA PRO A 239 2.73 3.27 -40.26
C PRO A 239 4.02 2.53 -39.87
N ASP A 240 5.11 2.75 -40.62
CA ASP A 240 6.41 2.11 -40.39
C ASP A 240 7.04 2.56 -39.06
N CYS A 241 6.88 3.84 -38.70
CA CYS A 241 7.32 4.39 -37.42
C CYS A 241 6.49 3.83 -36.26
N HIS A 242 5.19 3.60 -36.46
CA HIS A 242 4.35 2.94 -35.47
C HIS A 242 4.80 1.50 -35.18
N CYS A 243 5.19 0.73 -36.19
CA CYS A 243 5.73 -0.61 -36.01
C CYS A 243 7.05 -0.60 -35.24
N LEU A 244 7.97 0.32 -35.56
CA LEU A 244 9.23 0.46 -34.85
C LEU A 244 9.00 0.88 -33.38
N ASN A 245 8.14 1.87 -33.15
CA ASN A 245 7.79 2.34 -31.81
C ASN A 245 7.12 1.25 -30.98
N TYR A 246 6.22 0.46 -31.59
CA TYR A 246 5.60 -0.71 -30.95
C TYR A 246 6.67 -1.73 -30.53
N ARG A 247 7.61 -2.07 -31.43
CA ARG A 247 8.72 -2.99 -31.13
C ARG A 247 9.63 -2.45 -30.01
N MET A 248 9.92 -1.15 -29.98
CA MET A 248 10.71 -0.52 -28.92
C MET A 248 9.97 -0.51 -27.58
N VAL A 249 8.69 -0.13 -27.56
CA VAL A 249 7.86 -0.07 -26.34
C VAL A 249 7.67 -1.46 -25.73
N HIS A 250 7.52 -2.50 -26.57
CA HIS A 250 7.36 -3.88 -26.12
C HIS A 250 8.69 -4.62 -25.93
N ARG A 251 9.84 -3.93 -25.95
CA ARG A 251 11.19 -4.51 -25.82
C ARG A 251 11.45 -5.67 -26.80
N ALA A 252 10.88 -5.58 -27.99
CA ALA A 252 10.89 -6.60 -29.03
C ALA A 252 11.64 -6.10 -30.27
N ILE A 253 12.88 -5.63 -30.10
CA ILE A 253 13.77 -5.43 -31.25
C ILE A 253 14.23 -6.81 -31.69
N PHE A 254 13.54 -7.35 -32.71
CA PHE A 254 13.90 -8.61 -33.32
C PHE A 254 15.14 -8.44 -34.18
N THR A 255 16.11 -9.34 -34.01
CA THR A 255 17.26 -9.45 -34.90
C THR A 255 16.81 -9.86 -36.31
N LEU A 256 17.61 -9.58 -37.35
CA LEU A 256 17.29 -10.04 -38.72
C LEU A 256 17.15 -11.56 -38.78
N GLU A 257 17.85 -12.31 -37.93
CA GLU A 257 17.63 -13.75 -37.80
C GLU A 257 16.19 -14.10 -37.38
N LYS A 258 15.64 -13.41 -36.38
CA LYS A 258 14.24 -13.63 -35.94
C LYS A 258 13.25 -13.13 -36.99
N LEU A 259 13.50 -12.00 -37.63
CA LEU A 259 12.64 -11.45 -38.67
C LEU A 259 12.60 -12.35 -39.92
N PHE A 260 13.73 -12.97 -40.29
CA PHE A 260 13.82 -13.94 -41.37
C PHE A 260 13.03 -15.21 -41.05
N LYS A 261 13.14 -15.73 -39.81
CA LYS A 261 12.31 -16.86 -39.34
C LYS A 261 10.81 -16.56 -39.38
N PHE A 262 10.41 -15.30 -39.22
CA PHE A 262 9.02 -14.86 -39.33
C PHE A 262 8.58 -14.53 -40.77
N GLY A 263 9.46 -14.69 -41.77
CA GLY A 263 9.16 -14.38 -43.18
C GLY A 263 8.95 -12.89 -43.45
N GLN A 264 9.45 -12.00 -42.58
CA GLN A 264 9.28 -10.55 -42.70
C GLN A 264 10.43 -9.87 -43.45
N VAL A 265 11.54 -10.58 -43.67
CA VAL A 265 12.69 -10.14 -44.45
C VAL A 265 13.22 -11.32 -45.25
N ASP A 266 13.76 -11.06 -46.44
CA ASP A 266 14.23 -12.09 -47.37
C ASP A 266 15.59 -12.70 -47.00
N SER A 267 16.30 -12.10 -46.04
CA SER A 267 17.59 -12.57 -45.56
C SER A 267 17.78 -12.29 -44.07
N ASN A 268 18.48 -13.21 -43.38
CA ASN A 268 18.95 -13.05 -42.01
C ASN A 268 20.33 -12.38 -41.90
N THR A 269 20.94 -12.01 -43.03
CA THR A 269 22.26 -11.35 -43.05
C THR A 269 22.17 -9.88 -42.67
N CYS A 270 23.16 -9.40 -41.93
CA CYS A 270 23.31 -8.01 -41.50
C CYS A 270 23.28 -7.09 -42.73
N LYS A 271 22.33 -6.15 -42.75
CA LYS A 271 22.17 -5.23 -43.88
C LYS A 271 23.34 -4.26 -44.07
N ALA A 272 24.20 -4.09 -43.06
CA ALA A 272 25.35 -3.17 -43.14
C ALA A 272 26.59 -3.82 -43.77
N CYS A 273 26.89 -5.08 -43.44
CA CYS A 273 28.07 -5.77 -43.96
C CYS A 273 27.75 -6.86 -44.99
N GLY A 274 26.50 -7.32 -45.07
CA GLY A 274 26.03 -8.34 -46.02
C GLY A 274 26.56 -9.76 -45.80
N LEU A 275 27.53 -9.95 -44.89
CA LEU A 275 28.31 -11.18 -44.78
C LEU A 275 27.92 -12.06 -43.59
N TYR A 276 27.56 -11.46 -42.46
CA TYR A 276 27.30 -12.19 -41.21
C TYR A 276 25.81 -12.14 -40.85
N THR A 277 25.30 -13.19 -40.23
CA THR A 277 23.93 -13.20 -39.68
C THR A 277 23.83 -12.26 -38.49
N GLU A 278 22.81 -11.41 -38.46
CA GLU A 278 22.59 -10.52 -37.32
C GLU A 278 21.90 -11.29 -36.19
N ASN A 279 22.69 -11.63 -35.16
CA ASN A 279 22.24 -12.25 -33.92
C ASN A 279 22.71 -11.39 -32.71
N LEU A 280 21.88 -11.34 -31.67
CA LEU A 280 22.16 -10.70 -30.38
C LEU A 280 22.54 -11.78 -29.37
#